data_AF-A0A0U3A336-F1
#
_entry.id   AF-A0A0U3A336-F1
#
_cell.length_a   1.000
_cell.length_b   1.000
_cell.length_c   1.000
_cell.angle_alpha   90.00
_cell.angle_beta   90.00
_cell.angle_gamma   90.00
#
_symmetry.space_group_name_H-M   'P 1'
#
loop_
_entity.id
_entity.type
_entity.pdbx_description
1 polymer ?
#
loop_
_entity_poly.entity_id
_entity_poly.type
_entity_poly.pdbx_seq_one_letter_code
_entity_poly.pdbx_strand_id
1 'polypeptide(L)'
;SAAVPDVYQLIATTNDESGRLLELPTGIRDGTSSLGNFNASTEYFQTTHHRRLIGGYLSRVSQWRRMENLRAPVLRGLFALGEGREISPAWKTEASASREAFLARSCVRYVIVNKRRATAGLRMFAVDTLRLTSVHEDPDYELLTPIDPPPCLRR
;
A
#
# COMPACT_ATOMS: atom_id res chain seq x y z
N SER A 1 -5.71 26.23 0.93
CA SER A 1 -5.69 25.72 -0.45
C SER A 1 -4.93 24.40 -0.42
N ALA A 2 -5.57 23.26 -0.67
CA ALA A 2 -4.91 21.96 -0.60
C ALA A 2 -4.30 21.63 -1.97
N ALA A 3 -3.02 21.95 -2.15
CA ALA A 3 -2.28 21.52 -3.34
C ALA A 3 -2.11 19.99 -3.31
N VAL A 4 -2.32 19.34 -4.45
CA VAL A 4 -2.13 17.89 -4.60
C VAL A 4 -0.63 17.60 -4.63
N PRO A 5 -0.09 16.74 -3.74
CA PRO A 5 1.34 16.45 -3.73
C PRO A 5 1.85 15.87 -5.06
N ASP A 6 3.08 16.21 -5.41
CA ASP A 6 3.69 15.93 -6.73
C ASP A 6 3.76 14.42 -7.02
N VAL A 7 3.94 13.58 -6.00
CA VAL A 7 3.93 12.11 -6.13
C VAL A 7 2.62 11.58 -6.75
N TYR A 8 1.48 12.20 -6.46
CA TYR A 8 0.18 11.78 -7.02
C TYR A 8 -0.01 12.26 -8.45
N GLN A 9 0.56 13.42 -8.79
CA GLN A 9 0.56 13.92 -10.17
C GLN A 9 1.43 13.03 -11.07
N LEU A 10 2.58 12.57 -10.57
CA LEU A 10 3.47 11.68 -11.31
C LEU A 10 2.85 10.32 -11.63
N ILE A 11 2.02 9.77 -10.74
CA ILE A 11 1.28 8.53 -11.02
C ILE A 11 0.20 8.78 -12.09
N ALA A 12 -0.48 9.93 -12.03
CA ALA A 12 -1.52 10.29 -12.98
C ALA A 12 -1.02 10.40 -14.43
N THR A 13 0.27 10.71 -14.64
CA THR A 13 0.89 10.79 -15.97
C THR A 13 1.36 9.45 -16.53
N THR A 14 1.35 8.37 -15.74
CA THR A 14 1.72 7.03 -16.22
C THR A 14 0.57 6.40 -17.01
N ASN A 15 0.84 5.84 -18.19
CA ASN A 15 -0.17 5.16 -19.04
C ASN A 15 -0.54 3.74 -18.59
N ASP A 16 -0.12 3.29 -17.40
CA ASP A 16 -0.48 1.96 -16.85
C ASP A 16 -1.80 2.04 -16.06
N GLU A 17 -2.90 1.85 -16.78
CA GLU A 17 -4.26 1.82 -16.23
C GLU A 17 -4.54 0.61 -15.31
N SER A 18 -3.71 -0.43 -15.39
CA SER A 18 -3.91 -1.71 -14.68
C SER A 18 -3.17 -1.77 -13.36
N GLY A 19 -2.11 -0.97 -13.21
CA GLY A 19 -1.31 -0.85 -12.01
C GLY A 19 -2.10 -0.25 -10.85
N ARG A 20 -1.95 -0.87 -9.68
CA ARG A 20 -2.60 -0.41 -8.44
C ARG A 20 -1.60 0.29 -7.52
N LEU A 21 -2.11 1.27 -6.78
CA LEU A 21 -1.35 2.06 -5.80
C LEU A 21 -1.60 1.52 -4.39
N LEU A 22 -0.52 1.26 -3.64
CA LEU A 22 -0.55 0.95 -2.21
C LEU A 22 -0.01 2.14 -1.39
N GLU A 23 -0.83 2.74 -0.55
CA GLU A 23 -0.38 3.84 0.34
C GLU A 23 -0.05 3.31 1.74
N LEU A 24 1.07 3.75 2.31
CA LEU A 24 1.55 3.38 3.64
C LEU A 24 1.57 4.60 4.59
N PRO A 25 1.10 4.47 5.84
CA PRO A 25 0.50 3.27 6.42
C PRO A 25 -0.87 2.94 5.82
N THR A 26 -1.09 1.65 5.55
CA THR A 26 -2.36 1.12 5.04
C THR A 26 -3.23 0.60 6.18
N GLY A 27 -4.55 0.69 6.04
CA GLY A 27 -5.52 0.23 7.03
C GLY A 27 -6.85 -0.20 6.40
N ILE A 28 -7.65 -0.96 7.16
CA ILE A 28 -8.99 -1.40 6.77
C ILE A 28 -10.00 -0.75 7.73
N ARG A 29 -10.95 0.02 7.21
CA ARG A 29 -12.07 0.61 7.97
C ARG A 29 -13.36 -0.09 7.55
N ASP A 30 -13.96 -0.87 8.45
CA ASP A 30 -15.36 -1.31 8.33
C ASP A 30 -16.23 -0.37 9.17
N GLY A 31 -17.47 -0.10 8.75
CA GLY A 31 -18.30 0.98 9.32
C GLY A 31 -18.62 0.89 10.82
N THR A 32 -18.07 -0.07 11.56
CA THR A 32 -18.22 -0.25 13.01
C THR A 32 -16.90 -0.49 13.76
N SER A 33 -15.76 -0.62 13.08
CA SER A 33 -14.43 -0.73 13.72
C SER A 33 -13.30 -0.16 12.85
N SER A 34 -12.31 0.48 13.49
CA SER A 34 -11.11 0.98 12.82
C SER A 34 -9.92 0.08 13.15
N LEU A 35 -9.30 -0.53 12.14
CA LEU A 35 -7.98 -1.16 12.22
C LEU A 35 -7.01 -0.35 11.36
N GLY A 36 -6.01 0.24 12.00
CA GLY A 36 -5.02 1.14 11.40
C GLY A 36 -5.28 2.64 11.63
N ASN A 37 -4.31 3.46 11.22
CA ASN A 37 -4.32 4.91 11.39
C ASN A 37 -4.91 5.56 10.12
N PHE A 38 -6.07 6.21 10.21
CA PHE A 38 -6.80 6.78 9.07
C PHE A 38 -6.67 8.32 8.98
N ASN A 39 -6.69 8.87 7.75
CA ASN A 39 -6.84 10.29 7.48
C ASN A 39 -7.84 10.50 6.32
N ALA A 40 -8.79 11.42 6.48
CA ALA A 40 -9.85 11.73 5.52
C ALA A 40 -9.36 12.50 4.26
N SER A 41 -8.12 12.98 4.26
CA SER A 41 -7.55 13.74 3.12
C SER A 41 -7.29 12.89 1.87
N THR A 42 -7.16 11.58 1.99
CA THR A 42 -6.96 10.65 0.85
C THR A 42 -8.18 10.61 -0.09
N GLU A 43 -9.39 10.94 0.39
CA GLU A 43 -10.60 10.96 -0.44
C GLU A 43 -10.64 12.16 -1.40
N TYR A 44 -9.96 13.26 -1.07
CA TYR A 44 -9.89 14.43 -1.94
C TYR A 44 -8.96 14.18 -3.15
N PHE A 45 -7.84 13.49 -2.95
CA PHE A 45 -6.84 13.25 -4.00
C PHE A 45 -7.25 12.19 -5.03
N GLN A 46 -8.21 11.31 -4.70
CA GLN A 46 -8.79 10.36 -5.67
C GLN A 46 -9.43 11.04 -6.88
N THR A 47 -9.88 12.29 -6.74
CA THR A 47 -10.47 13.05 -7.85
C THR A 47 -9.44 13.49 -8.90
N THR A 48 -8.14 13.43 -8.58
CA THR A 48 -7.06 13.95 -9.45
C THR A 48 -6.34 12.88 -10.26
N HIS A 49 -6.16 11.66 -9.73
CA HIS A 49 -5.31 10.64 -10.39
C HIS A 49 -6.07 9.47 -11.02
N HIS A 50 -7.39 9.35 -10.82
CA HIS A 50 -8.26 8.31 -11.41
C HIS A 50 -7.83 6.83 -11.22
N ARG A 51 -6.83 6.54 -10.38
CA ARG A 51 -6.34 5.17 -10.12
C ARG A 51 -7.08 4.50 -8.96
N ARG A 52 -7.29 3.18 -9.07
CA ARG A 52 -7.84 2.36 -8.00
C ARG A 52 -6.80 2.21 -6.87
N LEU A 53 -7.14 2.72 -5.68
CA LEU A 53 -6.35 2.52 -4.46
C LEU A 53 -6.45 1.09 -3.95
N ILE A 54 -5.32 0.51 -3.56
CA ILE A 54 -5.21 -0.72 -2.76
C ILE A 54 -4.75 -0.30 -1.37
N GLY A 55 -5.70 -0.20 -0.45
CA GLY A 55 -5.46 0.46 0.84
C GLY A 55 -5.81 1.94 0.76
N GLY A 56 -6.57 2.41 1.75
CA GLY A 56 -7.55 3.49 1.59
C GLY A 56 -8.97 2.91 1.77
N TYR A 57 -9.97 3.74 2.09
CA TYR A 57 -11.33 3.37 2.51
C TYR A 57 -11.88 2.10 1.82
N LEU A 58 -11.66 0.94 2.45
CA LEU A 58 -12.16 -0.37 2.01
C LEU A 58 -13.55 -0.64 2.59
N SER A 59 -14.41 0.40 2.64
CA SER A 59 -15.76 0.32 3.21
C SER A 59 -16.71 -0.63 2.50
N ARG A 60 -16.27 -1.27 1.41
CA ARG A 60 -17.10 -2.14 0.58
C ARG A 60 -16.39 -3.43 0.14
N VAL A 61 -15.46 -3.97 0.94
CA VAL A 61 -15.05 -5.37 0.77
C VAL A 61 -15.77 -6.24 1.78
N SER A 62 -16.41 -7.29 1.27
CA SER A 62 -17.07 -8.31 2.10
C SER A 62 -16.10 -8.89 3.12
N GLN A 63 -16.61 -9.27 4.30
CA GLN A 63 -15.85 -9.94 5.38
C GLN A 63 -15.01 -11.13 4.87
N TRP A 64 -15.47 -11.82 3.82
CA TRP A 64 -14.73 -12.90 3.16
C TRP A 64 -13.45 -12.43 2.44
N ARG A 65 -13.53 -11.34 1.65
CA ARG A 65 -12.35 -10.73 1.00
C ARG A 65 -11.39 -10.12 2.04
N ARG A 66 -11.91 -9.66 3.17
CA ARG A 66 -11.11 -9.22 4.33
C ARG A 66 -10.32 -10.38 4.93
N MET A 67 -10.95 -11.52 5.19
CA MET A 67 -10.27 -12.73 5.70
C MET A 67 -9.27 -13.31 4.70
N GLU A 68 -9.56 -13.24 3.40
CA GLU A 68 -8.62 -13.66 2.34
C GLU A 68 -7.39 -12.73 2.28
N ASN A 69 -7.59 -11.41 2.43
CA ASN A 69 -6.49 -10.43 2.47
C ASN A 69 -5.66 -10.50 3.76
N LEU A 70 -6.27 -10.74 4.92
CA LEU A 70 -5.55 -10.94 6.18
C LEU A 70 -4.72 -12.23 6.20
N ARG A 71 -5.01 -13.18 5.30
CA ARG A 71 -4.18 -14.37 5.08
C ARG A 71 -2.96 -14.10 4.21
N ALA A 72 -2.87 -12.96 3.52
CA ALA A 72 -1.67 -12.61 2.77
C ALA A 72 -0.56 -12.14 3.75
N PRO A 73 0.59 -12.86 3.82
CA PRO A 73 1.62 -12.55 4.82
C PRO A 73 2.17 -11.12 4.72
N VAL A 74 2.29 -10.59 3.50
CA VAL A 74 2.66 -9.18 3.26
C VAL A 74 1.68 -8.21 3.93
N LEU A 75 0.38 -8.32 3.65
CA LEU A 75 -0.62 -7.39 4.21
C LEU A 75 -0.69 -7.50 5.72
N ARG A 76 -0.57 -8.71 6.27
CA ARG A 76 -0.52 -8.93 7.72
C ARG A 76 0.64 -8.14 8.36
N GLY A 77 1.82 -8.19 7.75
CA GLY A 77 2.99 -7.44 8.21
C GLY A 77 2.81 -5.92 8.11
N LEU A 78 2.29 -5.43 6.97
CA LEU A 78 2.01 -4.01 6.76
C LEU A 78 1.00 -3.46 7.77
N PHE A 79 -0.06 -4.21 8.08
CA PHE A 79 -1.06 -3.78 9.08
C PHE A 79 -0.49 -3.78 10.49
N ALA A 80 0.22 -4.84 10.90
CA ALA A 80 0.82 -4.90 12.22
C ALA A 80 1.79 -3.73 12.45
N LEU A 81 2.71 -3.48 11.51
CA LEU A 81 3.66 -2.38 11.60
C LEU A 81 3.00 -0.99 11.46
N GLY A 82 1.92 -0.88 10.68
CA GLY A 82 1.11 0.34 10.57
C GLY A 82 0.36 0.71 11.85
N GLU A 83 0.07 -0.28 12.70
CA GLU A 83 -0.50 -0.11 14.04
C GLU A 83 0.58 0.07 15.13
N GLY A 84 1.86 0.10 14.74
CA GLY A 84 2.98 0.18 15.69
C GLY A 84 3.27 -1.12 16.42
N ARG A 85 2.70 -2.26 15.98
CA ARG A 85 3.01 -3.59 16.53
C ARG A 85 4.29 -4.13 15.92
N GLU A 86 5.01 -4.91 16.71
CA GLU A 86 6.18 -5.64 16.23
C GLU A 86 5.78 -6.90 15.45
N ILE A 87 6.66 -7.32 14.53
CA ILE A 87 6.52 -8.58 13.80
C ILE A 87 7.76 -9.44 13.97
N SER A 88 7.58 -10.75 14.09
CA SER A 88 8.68 -11.69 14.27
C SER A 88 9.53 -11.84 12.99
N PRO A 89 10.79 -12.28 13.10
CA PRO A 89 11.62 -12.61 11.95
C PRO A 89 11.00 -13.69 11.04
N ALA A 90 10.29 -14.65 11.62
CA ALA A 90 9.57 -15.67 10.87
C ALA A 90 8.49 -15.06 9.96
N TRP A 91 7.74 -14.07 10.46
CA TRP A 91 6.75 -13.36 9.66
C TRP A 91 7.37 -12.54 8.54
N LYS A 92 8.51 -11.90 8.79
CA LYS A 92 9.26 -11.19 7.74
C LYS A 92 9.71 -12.12 6.62
N THR A 93 10.19 -13.30 6.99
CA THR A 93 10.62 -14.35 6.05
C THR A 93 9.43 -14.86 5.23
N GLU A 94 8.31 -15.16 5.88
CA GLU A 94 7.08 -15.61 5.22
C GLU A 94 6.53 -14.55 4.26
N ALA A 95 6.51 -13.27 4.68
CA ALA A 95 6.10 -12.16 3.84
C ALA A 95 6.97 -12.04 2.59
N SER A 96 8.29 -12.07 2.75
CA SER A 96 9.25 -11.99 1.65
C SER A 96 9.09 -13.16 0.67
N ALA A 97 8.91 -14.39 1.18
CA ALA A 97 8.66 -15.56 0.35
C ALA A 97 7.34 -15.46 -0.45
N SER A 98 6.36 -14.72 0.07
CA SER A 98 5.06 -14.52 -0.59
C SER A 98 4.99 -13.34 -1.55
N ARG A 99 6.09 -12.59 -1.75
CA ARG A 99 6.17 -11.37 -2.57
C ARG A 99 5.53 -11.54 -3.94
N GLU A 100 5.98 -12.53 -4.71
CA GLU A 100 5.53 -12.74 -6.10
C GLU A 100 4.03 -12.98 -6.17
N ALA A 101 3.53 -13.88 -5.32
CA ALA A 101 2.12 -14.20 -5.24
C ALA A 101 1.29 -12.97 -4.83
N PHE A 102 1.81 -12.15 -3.92
CA PHE A 102 1.16 -10.91 -3.51
C PHE A 102 1.10 -9.91 -4.66
N LEU A 103 2.22 -9.60 -5.31
CA LEU A 103 2.28 -8.61 -6.40
C LEU A 103 1.44 -9.05 -7.61
N ALA A 104 1.48 -10.33 -7.98
CA ALA A 104 0.72 -10.85 -9.11
C ALA A 104 -0.80 -10.78 -8.87
N ARG A 105 -1.25 -11.06 -7.64
CA ARG A 105 -2.68 -11.02 -7.28
C ARG A 105 -3.20 -9.62 -7.01
N SER A 106 -2.38 -8.78 -6.38
CA SER A 106 -2.77 -7.43 -5.97
C SER A 106 -2.62 -6.42 -7.10
N CYS A 107 -1.80 -6.73 -8.12
CA CYS A 107 -1.43 -5.79 -9.18
C CYS A 107 -0.81 -4.49 -8.67
N VAL A 108 -0.17 -4.52 -7.49
CA VAL A 108 0.54 -3.34 -6.99
C VAL A 108 1.71 -3.03 -7.94
N ARG A 109 1.75 -1.76 -8.36
CA ARG A 109 2.79 -1.18 -9.23
C ARG A 109 3.40 0.08 -8.64
N TYR A 110 2.67 0.75 -7.77
CA TYR A 110 3.13 1.95 -7.08
C TYR A 110 2.92 1.78 -5.59
N VAL A 111 3.89 2.22 -4.81
CA VAL A 111 3.79 2.30 -3.35
C VAL A 111 4.10 3.74 -2.95
N ILE A 112 3.18 4.39 -2.25
CA ILE A 112 3.45 5.70 -1.63
C ILE A 112 3.67 5.49 -0.14
N VAL A 113 4.73 6.08 0.39
CA VAL A 113 4.98 6.14 1.83
C VAL A 113 4.74 7.57 2.31
N ASN A 114 3.77 7.76 3.20
CA ASN A 114 3.61 9.01 3.93
C ASN A 114 4.64 9.05 5.06
N LYS A 115 5.69 9.86 4.90
CA LYS A 115 6.84 9.92 5.82
C LYS A 115 6.49 10.47 7.20
N ARG A 116 5.43 11.26 7.32
CA ARG A 116 4.96 11.79 8.61
C ARG A 116 4.26 10.73 9.46
N ARG A 117 3.77 9.66 8.83
CA ARG A 117 2.88 8.66 9.48
C ARG A 117 3.45 7.25 9.47
N ALA A 118 4.20 6.89 8.44
CA ALA A 118 4.83 5.58 8.34
C ALA A 118 6.05 5.55 9.26
N THR A 119 6.07 4.59 10.18
CA THR A 119 7.25 4.34 11.00
C THR A 119 8.41 3.86 10.13
N ALA A 120 9.65 4.09 10.57
CA ALA A 120 10.83 3.59 9.87
C ALA A 120 10.76 2.06 9.66
N GLY A 121 10.27 1.32 10.66
CA GLY A 121 10.08 -0.13 10.58
C GLY A 121 9.06 -0.55 9.51
N LEU A 122 7.95 0.18 9.37
CA LEU A 122 6.96 -0.07 8.32
C LEU A 122 7.55 0.17 6.92
N ARG A 123 8.25 1.30 6.75
CA ARG A 123 8.91 1.64 5.49
C ARG A 123 9.95 0.58 5.12
N MET A 124 10.86 0.25 6.04
CA MET A 124 11.90 -0.76 5.80
C MET A 124 11.28 -2.10 5.42
N PHE A 125 10.28 -2.56 6.18
CA PHE A 125 9.60 -3.82 5.88
C PHE A 125 9.00 -3.84 4.47
N ALA A 126 8.33 -2.76 4.06
CA ALA A 126 7.75 -2.66 2.72
C ALA A 126 8.83 -2.67 1.63
N VAL A 127 9.90 -1.87 1.80
CA VAL A 127 11.02 -1.80 0.86
C VAL A 127 11.69 -3.15 0.69
N ASP A 128 12.01 -3.83 1.79
CA ASP A 128 12.70 -5.11 1.77
C ASP A 128 11.81 -6.22 1.20
N THR A 129 10.57 -6.33 1.72
CA THR A 129 9.64 -7.42 1.35
C THR A 129 9.19 -7.32 -0.10
N LEU A 130 8.88 -6.11 -0.57
CA LEU A 130 8.39 -5.89 -1.92
C LEU A 130 9.50 -5.57 -2.93
N ARG A 131 10.76 -5.49 -2.47
CA ARG A 131 11.94 -5.10 -3.27
C ARG A 131 11.65 -3.81 -4.03
N LEU A 132 11.41 -2.75 -3.28
CA LEU A 132 11.03 -1.45 -3.84
C LEU A 132 12.26 -0.60 -4.18
N THR A 133 12.16 0.18 -5.25
CA THR A 133 13.11 1.26 -5.57
C THR A 133 12.41 2.61 -5.59
N SER A 134 13.10 3.66 -5.16
CA SER A 134 12.55 5.03 -5.13
C SER A 134 12.49 5.59 -6.54
N VAL A 135 11.34 6.18 -6.87
CA VAL A 135 11.07 6.85 -8.15
C VAL A 135 11.10 8.34 -7.95
N HIS A 136 10.45 8.83 -6.89
CA HIS A 136 10.36 10.24 -6.56
C HIS A 136 10.15 10.42 -5.07
N GLU A 137 10.59 11.56 -4.54
CA GLU A 137 10.49 11.86 -3.12
C GLU A 137 10.26 13.36 -2.96
N ASP A 138 9.23 13.71 -2.18
CA ASP A 138 8.93 15.06 -1.73
C ASP A 138 9.06 15.14 -0.19
N PRO A 139 8.92 16.30 0.46
CA PRO A 139 9.09 16.40 1.93
C PRO A 139 8.21 15.44 2.75
N ASP A 140 7.02 15.11 2.25
CA ASP A 140 5.98 14.39 2.99
C ASP A 140 5.77 12.96 2.50
N TYR A 141 6.12 12.68 1.24
CA TYR A 141 5.86 11.44 0.56
C TYR A 141 7.07 10.90 -0.19
N GLU A 142 7.11 9.58 -0.31
CA GLU A 142 8.04 8.87 -1.18
C GLU A 142 7.24 7.95 -2.09
N LEU A 143 7.46 8.05 -3.40
CA LEU A 143 6.93 7.17 -4.41
C LEU A 143 7.96 6.09 -4.75
N LEU A 144 7.54 4.85 -4.61
CA LEU A 144 8.33 3.65 -4.79
C LEU A 144 7.67 2.72 -5.80
N THR A 145 8.46 1.92 -6.51
CA THR A 145 7.98 0.87 -7.41
C THR A 145 8.67 -0.47 -7.13
N PRO A 146 7.97 -1.61 -7.20
CA PRO A 146 8.63 -2.92 -7.12
C PRO A 146 9.58 -3.14 -8.30
N ILE A 147 10.77 -3.67 -8.04
CA ILE A 147 11.71 -4.11 -9.07
C ILE A 147 11.20 -5.41 -9.69
N ASP A 148 11.16 -5.49 -11.03
CA ASP A 148 10.74 -6.67 -11.80
C ASP A 148 9.46 -7.35 -11.25
N PRO A 149 8.32 -6.64 -11.16
CA PRO A 149 7.11 -7.23 -10.63
C PRO A 149 6.55 -8.28 -11.59
N PRO A 150 5.97 -9.38 -11.08
CA PRO A 150 5.34 -10.41 -11.91
C PRO A 150 4.14 -9.83 -12.66
N PRO A 151 3.74 -10.45 -13.80
CA PRO A 151 2.53 -10.05 -14.50
C PRO A 151 1.30 -10.20 -13.60
N CYS A 152 0.34 -9.30 -13.80
CA CYS A 152 -0.94 -9.34 -13.11
C CYS A 152 -1.71 -10.62 -13.44
N LEU A 153 -2.18 -11.32 -12.41
CA LEU A 153 -3.18 -12.38 -12.58
C LEU A 153 -4.53 -11.70 -12.86
N ARG A 154 -4.98 -11.76 -14.12
CA ARG A 154 -6.34 -11.37 -14.49
C ARG A 154 -7.31 -12.33 -13.79
N ARG A 155 -8.14 -11.81 -12.88
CA ARG A 155 -9.34 -12.51 -12.41
C ARG A 155 -10.52 -12.13 -13.29
#